data_AF-A0A1M3BDP6-F1
#
_entry.id   AF-A0A1M3BDP6-F1
#
_cell.length_a   1.000
_cell.length_b   1.000
_cell.length_c   1.000
_cell.angle_alpha   90.00
_cell.angle_beta   90.00
_cell.angle_gamma   90.00
#
_symmetry.space_group_name_H-M   'P 1'
#
loop_
_entity.id
_entity.type
_entity.pdbx_description
1 polymer ?
#
loop_
_entity_poly.entity_id
_entity_poly.type
_entity_poly.pdbx_seq_one_letter_code
_entity_poly.pdbx_strand_id
1 'polypeptide(L)'
;MSDKSTIKNYNQTLLQSLYLFNQEQISPYKNLHAFREKIELKKQSPHHLPYKFEEKKVQLYQTIFCSFGLIFALLSAFVAFYARQFSLLIFHHHFIVPKAFIIFIPTVLSLAAFILMYNLSPQREALRRIMETAKKRMRRAYLKKIAFLSFKKGHNFFQRYTLTSSLRHDYLSSLEKMDDCKAVTAALLKKIDECEETDSSVREHLYNEALLEFNDKIHSVLHQFQNEIEKNYSLE
;
A
#
# COMPACT_ATOMS: atom_id res chain seq x y z
N MET A 1 48.36 -36.07 32.51
CA MET A 1 48.28 -36.07 31.04
C MET A 1 46.82 -36.29 30.68
N SER A 2 46.06 -35.22 30.44
CA SER A 2 44.64 -35.33 30.06
C SER A 2 44.59 -35.77 28.59
N ASP A 3 43.90 -36.87 28.36
CA ASP A 3 43.97 -37.64 27.13
C ASP A 3 43.31 -36.86 25.98
N LYS A 4 44.10 -36.48 24.97
CA LYS A 4 43.65 -35.66 23.82
C LYS A 4 42.50 -36.32 23.05
N SER A 5 42.35 -37.63 23.20
CA SER A 5 41.25 -38.44 22.66
C SER A 5 39.89 -38.07 23.27
N THR A 6 39.83 -37.84 24.59
CA THR A 6 38.59 -37.54 25.32
C THR A 6 38.07 -36.15 25.00
N ILE A 7 38.97 -35.17 24.83
CA ILE A 7 38.61 -33.79 24.44
C ILE A 7 38.08 -33.76 23.00
N LYS A 8 38.64 -34.57 22.10
CA LYS A 8 38.19 -34.65 20.70
C LYS A 8 36.80 -35.27 20.58
N ASN A 9 36.53 -36.33 21.34
CA ASN A 9 35.20 -36.93 21.41
C ASN A 9 34.16 -35.98 22.02
N TYR A 10 34.49 -35.29 23.11
CA TYR A 10 33.57 -34.33 23.73
C TYR A 10 33.18 -33.19 22.78
N ASN A 11 34.13 -32.65 22.03
CA ASN A 11 33.86 -31.60 21.05
C ASN A 11 33.06 -32.11 19.83
N GLN A 12 33.27 -33.36 19.40
CA GLN A 12 32.44 -33.97 18.36
C GLN A 12 31.00 -34.19 18.83
N THR A 13 30.81 -34.67 20.06
CA THR A 13 29.47 -34.86 20.63
C THR A 13 28.75 -33.53 20.84
N LEU A 14 29.47 -32.46 21.24
CA LEU A 14 28.94 -31.10 21.35
C LEU A 14 28.57 -30.50 19.99
N LEU A 15 29.38 -30.70 18.95
CA LEU A 15 29.06 -30.26 17.60
C LEU A 15 27.84 -31.00 17.03
N GLN A 16 27.75 -32.30 17.30
CA GLN A 16 26.64 -33.14 16.84
C GLN A 16 25.34 -32.82 17.60
N SER A 17 25.42 -32.54 18.90
CA SER A 17 24.26 -32.09 19.69
C SER A 17 23.83 -30.66 19.34
N LEU A 18 24.77 -29.75 19.04
CA LEU A 18 24.45 -28.41 18.53
C LEU A 18 23.84 -28.46 17.12
N TYR A 19 24.27 -29.38 16.26
CA TYR A 19 23.68 -29.59 14.94
C TYR A 19 22.26 -30.15 15.03
N LEU A 20 22.03 -31.13 15.92
CA LEU A 20 20.70 -31.68 16.19
C LEU A 20 19.76 -30.66 16.86
N PHE A 21 20.27 -29.87 17.81
CA PHE A 21 19.53 -28.79 18.46
C PHE A 21 19.16 -27.68 17.48
N ASN A 22 20.07 -27.30 16.57
CA ASN A 22 19.76 -26.37 15.48
C ASN A 22 18.78 -26.95 14.46
N GLN A 23 18.75 -28.27 14.24
CA GLN A 23 17.74 -28.91 13.37
C GLN A 23 16.35 -28.97 14.02
N GLU A 24 16.26 -29.21 15.33
CA GLU A 24 14.98 -29.21 16.07
C GLU A 24 14.45 -27.78 16.33
N GLN A 25 15.30 -26.76 16.33
CA GLN A 25 14.89 -25.35 16.36
C GLN A 25 14.45 -24.77 15.01
N ILE A 26 14.55 -25.51 13.90
CA ILE A 26 13.90 -25.12 12.63
C ILE A 26 12.41 -25.46 12.74
N SER A 27 11.73 -24.61 13.51
CA SER A 27 10.40 -24.05 13.28
C SER A 27 9.26 -25.05 13.00
N PRO A 28 8.14 -25.02 13.77
CA PRO A 28 6.92 -25.82 13.50
C PRO A 28 6.23 -25.48 12.14
N TYR A 29 6.89 -24.70 11.29
CA TYR A 29 6.44 -24.22 9.99
C TYR A 29 7.33 -24.70 8.83
N LYS A 30 8.04 -25.84 8.95
CA LYS A 30 8.83 -26.43 7.84
C LYS A 30 8.03 -26.59 6.54
N ASN A 31 6.76 -26.96 6.65
CA ASN A 31 5.84 -27.03 5.50
C ASN A 31 5.48 -25.64 4.94
N LEU A 32 5.41 -24.62 5.80
CA LEU A 32 5.14 -23.23 5.40
C LEU A 32 6.35 -22.60 4.70
N HIS A 33 7.57 -22.94 5.15
CA HIS A 33 8.81 -22.55 4.48
C HIS A 33 8.94 -23.21 3.11
N ALA A 34 8.71 -24.52 3.00
CA ALA A 34 8.72 -25.22 1.72
C ALA A 34 7.60 -24.73 0.77
N PHE A 35 6.44 -24.34 1.32
CA PHE A 35 5.36 -23.73 0.55
C PHE A 35 5.73 -22.32 0.06
N ARG A 36 6.32 -21.50 0.92
CA ARG A 36 6.83 -20.16 0.59
C ARG A 36 7.92 -20.24 -0.48
N GLU A 37 8.85 -21.17 -0.35
CA GLU A 37 9.92 -21.41 -1.31
C GLU A 37 9.37 -21.87 -2.66
N LYS A 38 8.35 -22.75 -2.68
CA LYS A 38 7.63 -23.12 -3.93
C LYS A 38 6.89 -21.95 -4.57
N ILE A 39 6.34 -21.02 -3.79
CA ILE A 39 5.67 -19.80 -4.29
C ILE A 39 6.70 -18.79 -4.83
N GLU A 40 7.82 -18.62 -4.12
CA GLU A 40 8.94 -17.75 -4.50
C GLU A 40 9.64 -18.27 -5.77
N LEU A 41 9.88 -19.59 -5.87
CA LEU A 41 10.41 -20.26 -7.08
C LEU A 41 9.50 -20.10 -8.30
N LYS A 42 8.18 -20.14 -8.10
CA LYS A 42 7.20 -19.91 -9.18
C LYS A 42 6.97 -18.44 -9.48
N LYS A 43 7.58 -17.50 -8.73
CA LYS A 43 7.31 -16.05 -8.78
C LYS A 43 5.81 -15.71 -8.70
N GLN A 44 5.03 -16.54 -8.02
CA GLN A 44 3.56 -16.38 -7.88
C GLN A 44 3.17 -15.62 -6.60
N SER A 45 4.16 -15.17 -5.82
CA SER A 45 3.92 -14.38 -4.60
C SER A 45 3.25 -13.04 -4.93
N PRO A 46 2.39 -12.49 -4.06
CA PRO A 46 1.82 -11.14 -4.20
C PRO A 46 2.86 -10.04 -4.42
N HIS A 47 4.11 -10.28 -4.00
CA HIS A 47 5.24 -9.37 -4.20
C HIS A 47 5.81 -9.39 -5.63
N HIS A 48 5.53 -10.43 -6.43
CA HIS A 48 6.00 -10.57 -7.81
C HIS A 48 4.92 -10.25 -8.86
N LEU A 49 3.63 -10.32 -8.47
CA LEU A 49 2.49 -10.00 -9.32
C LEU A 49 1.55 -9.00 -8.62
N PRO A 50 2.01 -7.77 -8.33
CA PRO A 50 1.22 -6.78 -7.61
C PRO A 50 -0.08 -6.41 -8.32
N TYR A 51 -0.12 -6.52 -9.65
CA TYR A 51 -1.31 -6.26 -10.46
C TYR A 51 -2.42 -7.31 -10.22
N LYS A 52 -2.12 -8.61 -10.37
CA LYS A 52 -3.11 -9.71 -10.18
C LYS A 52 -3.67 -9.76 -8.76
N PHE A 53 -2.88 -9.32 -7.78
CA PHE A 53 -3.33 -9.32 -6.39
C PHE A 53 -4.49 -8.35 -6.15
N GLU A 54 -4.42 -7.14 -6.71
CA GLU A 54 -5.45 -6.12 -6.53
C GLU A 54 -6.63 -6.30 -7.49
N GLU A 55 -6.47 -7.05 -8.58
CA GLU A 55 -7.50 -7.26 -9.62
C GLU A 55 -8.84 -7.76 -9.04
N LYS A 56 -8.82 -8.81 -8.23
CA LYS A 56 -10.06 -9.35 -7.61
C LYS A 56 -10.74 -8.36 -6.67
N LYS A 57 -9.93 -7.59 -5.92
CA LYS A 57 -10.42 -6.58 -4.98
C LYS A 57 -11.05 -5.41 -5.74
N VAL A 58 -10.42 -4.98 -6.83
CA VAL A 58 -10.94 -3.93 -7.72
C VAL A 58 -12.23 -4.37 -8.40
N GLN A 59 -12.30 -5.61 -8.93
CA GLN A 59 -13.54 -6.16 -9.50
C GLN A 59 -14.68 -6.18 -8.48
N LEU A 60 -14.40 -6.56 -7.23
CA LEU A 60 -15.38 -6.54 -6.16
C LEU A 60 -15.87 -5.11 -5.86
N TYR A 61 -14.95 -4.13 -5.75
CA TYR A 61 -15.35 -2.74 -5.56
C TYR A 61 -16.12 -2.17 -6.75
N GLN A 62 -15.71 -2.47 -7.98
CA GLN A 62 -16.43 -2.06 -9.18
C GLN A 62 -17.86 -2.61 -9.17
N THR A 63 -18.03 -3.88 -8.77
CA THR A 63 -19.36 -4.51 -8.64
C THR A 63 -20.20 -3.81 -7.57
N ILE A 64 -19.62 -3.49 -6.42
CA ILE A 64 -20.29 -2.77 -5.33
C ILE A 64 -20.70 -1.37 -5.77
N PHE A 65 -19.80 -0.60 -6.37
CA PHE A 65 -20.08 0.75 -6.85
C PHE A 65 -21.09 0.77 -8.00
N CYS A 66 -21.04 -0.22 -8.90
CA CYS A 66 -22.06 -0.42 -9.93
C CYS A 66 -23.43 -0.68 -9.30
N SER A 67 -23.50 -1.58 -8.32
CA SER A 67 -24.74 -1.90 -7.61
C SER A 67 -25.31 -0.68 -6.89
N PHE A 68 -24.49 0.09 -6.19
CA PHE A 68 -24.92 1.36 -5.58
C PHE A 68 -25.38 2.37 -6.63
N GLY A 69 -24.64 2.52 -7.73
CA GLY A 69 -25.00 3.40 -8.84
C GLY A 69 -26.39 3.08 -9.39
N LEU A 70 -26.67 1.80 -9.62
CA LEU A 70 -27.98 1.31 -10.07
C LEU A 70 -29.08 1.53 -9.02
N ILE A 71 -28.83 1.22 -7.75
CA ILE A 71 -29.79 1.44 -6.66
C ILE A 71 -30.18 2.92 -6.58
N PHE A 72 -29.21 3.83 -6.60
CA PHE A 72 -29.48 5.27 -6.54
C PHE A 72 -30.12 5.81 -7.81
N ALA A 73 -29.80 5.26 -8.99
CA ALA A 73 -30.47 5.60 -10.23
C ALA A 73 -31.95 5.17 -10.21
N LEU A 74 -32.24 3.95 -9.76
CA LEU A 74 -33.60 3.44 -9.60
C LEU A 74 -34.38 4.25 -8.56
N LEU A 75 -33.73 4.59 -7.44
CA LEU A 75 -34.33 5.44 -6.41
C LEU A 75 -34.65 6.84 -6.95
N SER A 76 -33.74 7.46 -7.71
CA SER A 76 -33.96 8.74 -8.37
C SER A 76 -35.14 8.67 -9.35
N ALA A 77 -35.19 7.63 -10.18
CA ALA A 77 -36.29 7.39 -11.12
C ALA A 77 -37.64 7.17 -10.41
N PHE A 78 -37.64 6.39 -9.32
CA PHE A 78 -38.81 6.14 -8.49
C PHE A 78 -39.34 7.43 -7.84
N VAL A 79 -38.46 8.20 -7.20
CA VAL A 79 -38.81 9.49 -6.60
C VAL A 79 -39.31 10.46 -7.68
N ALA A 80 -38.68 10.52 -8.85
CA ALA A 80 -39.12 11.37 -9.95
C ALA A 80 -40.51 10.96 -10.48
N PHE A 81 -40.78 9.66 -10.61
CA PHE A 81 -42.09 9.14 -11.00
C PHE A 81 -43.18 9.49 -9.97
N TYR A 82 -42.91 9.25 -8.69
CA TYR A 82 -43.85 9.60 -7.61
C TYR A 82 -44.06 11.10 -7.48
N ALA A 83 -43.01 11.91 -7.60
CA ALA A 83 -43.12 13.37 -7.58
C ALA A 83 -44.00 13.89 -8.73
N ARG A 84 -43.93 13.25 -9.91
CA ARG A 84 -44.79 13.56 -11.06
C ARG A 84 -46.25 13.17 -10.83
N GLN A 85 -46.51 12.00 -10.24
CA GLN A 85 -47.87 11.53 -9.92
C GLN A 85 -48.52 12.35 -8.79
N PHE A 86 -47.77 12.71 -7.73
CA PHE A 86 -48.28 13.54 -6.64
C PHE A 86 -48.54 15.00 -7.06
N SER A 87 -47.79 15.49 -8.06
CA SER A 87 -48.01 16.82 -8.67
C SER A 87 -49.37 16.96 -9.36
N LEU A 88 -50.00 15.84 -9.76
CA LEU A 88 -51.32 15.82 -10.39
C LEU A 88 -52.47 15.85 -9.38
N LEU A 89 -52.20 15.52 -8.10
CA LEU A 89 -53.26 15.23 -7.14
C LEU A 89 -53.50 16.35 -6.11
N ILE A 90 -52.48 16.95 -5.49
CA ILE A 90 -52.73 17.92 -4.40
C ILE A 90 -51.57 18.96 -4.27
N PHE A 91 -51.90 20.26 -4.31
CA PHE A 91 -51.06 21.45 -4.06
C PHE A 91 -49.87 21.74 -5.00
N HIS A 92 -50.09 22.69 -5.92
CA HIS A 92 -49.18 22.96 -7.05
C HIS A 92 -48.09 24.03 -6.83
N HIS A 93 -47.98 24.73 -5.69
CA HIS A 93 -47.14 25.96 -5.67
C HIS A 93 -46.09 26.16 -4.58
N HIS A 94 -46.03 25.40 -3.48
CA HIS A 94 -45.11 25.74 -2.37
C HIS A 94 -43.90 24.82 -2.17
N PHE A 95 -43.71 23.75 -2.97
CA PHE A 95 -42.68 22.73 -2.68
C PHE A 95 -41.83 22.29 -3.88
N ILE A 96 -41.61 23.15 -4.89
CA ILE A 96 -40.79 22.82 -6.08
C ILE A 96 -39.33 22.56 -5.70
N VAL A 97 -38.75 23.43 -4.85
CA VAL A 97 -37.35 23.36 -4.42
C VAL A 97 -37.02 22.08 -3.65
N PRO A 98 -37.77 21.67 -2.60
CA PRO A 98 -37.47 20.43 -1.88
C PRO A 98 -37.68 19.18 -2.73
N LYS A 99 -38.65 19.15 -3.66
CA LYS A 99 -38.84 18.02 -4.58
C LYS A 99 -37.63 17.84 -5.51
N ALA A 100 -37.11 18.94 -6.06
CA ALA A 100 -35.91 18.91 -6.88
C ALA A 100 -34.69 18.43 -6.07
N PHE A 101 -34.56 18.88 -4.81
CA PHE A 101 -33.46 18.48 -3.94
C PHE A 101 -33.46 16.98 -3.61
N ILE A 102 -34.64 16.40 -3.34
CA ILE A 102 -34.80 14.97 -3.04
C ILE A 102 -34.46 14.10 -4.26
N ILE A 103 -34.71 14.58 -5.48
CA ILE A 103 -34.31 13.88 -6.73
C ILE A 103 -32.82 14.07 -7.00
N PHE A 104 -32.28 15.27 -6.75
CA PHE A 104 -30.90 15.63 -7.05
C PHE A 104 -29.88 14.80 -6.26
N ILE A 105 -30.11 14.58 -4.96
CA ILE A 105 -29.20 13.81 -4.10
C ILE A 105 -28.91 12.41 -4.67
N PRO A 106 -29.91 11.54 -4.93
CA PRO A 106 -29.65 10.20 -5.45
C PRO A 106 -29.06 10.25 -6.87
N THR A 107 -29.38 11.25 -7.70
CA THR A 107 -28.72 11.41 -9.01
C THR A 107 -27.24 11.69 -8.86
N VAL A 108 -26.85 12.62 -7.97
CA VAL A 108 -25.44 12.94 -7.70
C VAL A 108 -24.71 11.74 -7.09
N LEU A 109 -25.34 11.02 -6.16
CA LEU A 109 -24.76 9.81 -5.57
C LEU A 109 -24.55 8.70 -6.60
N SER A 110 -25.52 8.51 -7.50
CA SER A 110 -25.42 7.55 -8.60
C SER A 110 -24.26 7.91 -9.53
N LEU A 111 -24.19 9.18 -9.96
CA LEU A 111 -23.10 9.67 -10.81
C LEU A 111 -21.74 9.51 -10.13
N ALA A 112 -21.62 9.86 -8.86
CA ALA A 112 -20.40 9.70 -8.09
C ALA A 112 -19.97 8.22 -7.99
N ALA A 113 -20.92 7.30 -7.77
CA ALA A 113 -20.63 5.87 -7.72
C ALA A 113 -20.11 5.35 -9.06
N PHE A 114 -20.70 5.76 -10.19
CA PHE A 114 -20.21 5.40 -11.53
C PHE A 114 -18.84 6.00 -11.85
N ILE A 115 -18.59 7.26 -11.46
CA ILE A 115 -17.27 7.89 -11.62
C ILE A 115 -16.20 7.13 -10.81
N LEU A 116 -16.51 6.73 -9.58
CA LEU A 116 -15.59 5.95 -8.76
C LEU A 116 -15.33 4.57 -9.36
N MET A 117 -16.38 3.88 -9.82
CA MET A 117 -16.26 2.59 -10.50
C MET A 117 -15.35 2.69 -11.74
N TYR A 118 -15.56 3.70 -12.59
CA TYR A 118 -14.80 3.88 -13.83
C TYR A 118 -13.32 4.19 -13.58
N ASN A 119 -13.03 4.96 -12.53
CA ASN A 119 -11.66 5.34 -12.19
C ASN A 119 -10.89 4.27 -11.39
N LEU A 120 -11.55 3.20 -10.94
CA LEU A 120 -10.90 2.09 -10.25
C LEU A 120 -10.13 1.22 -11.25
N SER A 121 -8.82 1.14 -11.08
CA SER A 121 -7.93 0.29 -11.89
C SER A 121 -6.94 -0.45 -11.00
N PRO A 122 -6.68 -1.76 -11.22
CA PRO A 122 -5.79 -2.57 -10.38
C PRO A 122 -4.37 -1.97 -10.24
N GLN A 123 -3.80 -1.48 -11.34
CA GLN A 123 -2.46 -0.89 -11.38
C GLN A 123 -2.34 0.37 -10.50
N ARG A 124 -3.35 1.25 -10.50
CA ARG A 124 -3.35 2.46 -9.65
C ARG A 124 -3.54 2.13 -8.18
N GLU A 125 -4.34 1.11 -7.85
CA GLU A 125 -4.54 0.66 -6.47
C GLU A 125 -3.27 0.00 -5.92
N ALA A 126 -2.58 -0.82 -6.72
CA ALA A 126 -1.29 -1.40 -6.36
C ALA A 126 -0.24 -0.31 -6.10
N LEU A 127 -0.13 0.68 -6.99
CA LEU A 127 0.75 1.84 -6.81
C LEU A 127 0.46 2.60 -5.50
N ARG A 128 -0.83 2.86 -5.23
CA ARG A 128 -1.29 3.52 -4.01
C ARG A 128 -0.90 2.72 -2.76
N ARG A 129 -1.12 1.41 -2.78
CA ARG A 129 -0.84 0.53 -1.63
C ARG A 129 0.64 0.45 -1.30
N ILE A 130 1.50 0.32 -2.32
CA ILE A 130 2.97 0.33 -2.15
C ILE A 130 3.38 1.65 -1.48
N MET A 131 2.88 2.76 -2.00
CA MET A 131 3.17 4.10 -1.48
C MET A 131 2.69 4.31 -0.04
N GLU A 132 1.45 3.95 0.27
CA GLU A 132 0.90 4.07 1.63
C GLU A 132 1.69 3.22 2.64
N THR A 133 2.10 2.01 2.23
CA THR A 133 2.94 1.13 3.05
C THR A 133 4.30 1.75 3.33
N ALA A 134 4.95 2.33 2.32
CA ALA A 134 6.23 3.01 2.46
C ALA A 134 6.13 4.27 3.33
N LYS A 135 5.15 5.15 3.09
CA LYS A 135 4.90 6.34 3.91
C LYS A 135 4.66 5.97 5.37
N LYS A 136 3.90 4.90 5.64
CA LYS A 136 3.65 4.41 7.01
C LYS A 136 4.94 3.92 7.69
N ARG A 137 5.80 3.19 6.97
CA ARG A 137 7.10 2.73 7.49
C ARG A 137 8.03 3.92 7.76
N MET A 138 8.12 4.87 6.84
CA MET A 138 8.94 6.06 6.97
C MET A 138 8.49 6.94 8.15
N ARG A 139 7.18 7.17 8.28
CA ARG A 139 6.59 7.90 9.42
C ARG A 139 6.91 7.23 10.76
N ARG A 140 6.88 5.90 10.83
CA ARG A 140 7.26 5.17 12.05
C ARG A 140 8.72 5.37 12.40
N ALA A 141 9.63 5.31 11.42
CA ALA A 141 11.06 5.55 11.63
C ALA A 141 11.32 6.98 12.13
N TYR A 142 10.69 7.96 11.49
CA TYR A 142 10.72 9.37 11.88
C TYR A 142 10.24 9.60 13.32
N LEU A 143 9.04 9.10 13.67
CA LEU A 143 8.48 9.26 15.01
C LEU A 143 9.33 8.58 16.09
N LYS A 144 9.84 7.38 15.80
CA LYS A 144 10.76 6.67 16.71
C LYS A 144 12.00 7.52 16.99
N LYS A 145 12.55 8.17 15.95
CA LYS A 145 13.74 8.99 16.10
C LYS A 145 13.48 10.32 16.82
N ILE A 146 12.35 10.98 16.55
CA ILE A 146 11.94 12.17 17.30
C ILE A 146 11.80 11.86 18.79
N ALA A 147 11.15 10.75 19.13
CA ALA A 147 11.01 10.35 20.52
C ALA A 147 12.39 10.19 21.17
N PHE A 148 13.29 9.46 20.51
CA PHE A 148 14.67 9.28 20.99
C PHE A 148 15.40 10.61 21.23
N LEU A 149 15.37 11.53 20.25
CA LEU A 149 16.02 12.86 20.37
C LEU A 149 15.40 13.71 21.48
N SER A 150 14.09 13.58 21.73
CA SER A 150 13.38 14.31 22.77
C SER A 150 13.74 13.84 24.18
N PHE A 151 13.95 12.52 24.36
CA PHE A 151 14.26 11.91 25.66
C PHE A 151 15.76 11.83 25.98
N LYS A 152 16.67 12.03 25.00
CA LYS A 152 18.11 11.95 25.25
C LYS A 152 18.61 13.08 26.15
N LYS A 153 19.07 12.71 27.36
CA LYS A 153 19.77 13.61 28.29
C LYS A 153 21.13 14.02 27.70
N GLY A 154 21.51 15.30 27.79
CA GLY A 154 22.81 15.80 27.36
C GLY A 154 22.80 16.84 26.22
N HIS A 155 21.70 16.97 25.46
CA HIS A 155 21.58 18.03 24.45
C HIS A 155 20.93 19.29 25.02
N ASN A 156 21.55 20.45 24.79
CA ASN A 156 20.95 21.76 25.03
C ASN A 156 19.70 21.95 24.16
N PHE A 157 18.75 22.78 24.62
CA PHE A 157 17.48 23.04 23.91
C PHE A 157 17.70 23.40 22.42
N PHE A 158 18.68 24.24 22.13
CA PHE A 158 19.02 24.65 20.76
C PHE A 158 19.53 23.50 19.88
N GLN A 159 20.33 22.59 20.44
CA GLN A 159 20.80 21.39 19.73
C GLN A 159 19.64 20.42 19.43
N ARG A 160 18.70 20.27 20.36
CA ARG A 160 17.51 19.43 20.13
C ARG A 160 16.63 20.03 19.02
N TYR A 161 16.44 21.34 19.03
CA TYR A 161 15.66 22.03 18.00
C TYR A 161 16.29 21.87 16.60
N THR A 162 17.60 22.10 16.49
CA THR A 162 18.31 21.96 15.20
C THR A 162 18.27 20.52 14.67
N LEU A 163 18.52 19.52 15.51
CA LEU A 163 18.46 18.11 15.12
C LEU A 163 17.04 17.68 14.70
N THR A 164 16.02 18.10 15.44
CA THR A 164 14.61 17.78 15.10
C THR A 164 14.15 18.50 13.83
N SER A 165 14.59 19.74 13.60
CA SER A 165 14.32 20.50 12.38
C SER A 165 14.98 19.86 11.16
N SER A 166 16.26 19.47 11.28
CA SER A 166 16.99 18.75 10.23
C SER A 166 16.33 17.41 9.92
N LEU A 167 15.97 16.62 10.94
CA LEU A 167 15.27 15.34 10.74
C LEU A 167 13.91 15.52 10.03
N ARG A 168 13.19 16.61 10.34
CA ARG A 168 11.95 16.96 9.66
C ARG A 168 12.21 17.32 8.19
N HIS A 169 13.28 18.03 7.89
CA HIS A 169 13.65 18.36 6.52
C HIS A 169 13.97 17.09 5.71
N ASP A 170 14.80 16.20 6.24
CA ASP A 170 15.16 14.93 5.58
C ASP A 170 13.92 14.05 5.34
N TYR A 171 12.99 14.03 6.30
CA TYR A 171 11.71 13.34 6.17
C TYR A 171 10.85 13.92 5.05
N LEU A 172 10.72 15.25 4.97
CA LEU A 172 9.94 15.92 3.93
C LEU A 172 10.58 15.75 2.55
N SER A 173 11.90 15.87 2.44
CA SER A 173 12.63 15.63 1.19
C SER A 173 12.46 14.19 0.71
N SER A 174 12.51 13.22 1.62
CA SER A 174 12.27 11.81 1.27
C SER A 174 10.82 11.56 0.83
N LEU A 175 9.84 12.24 1.43
CA LEU A 175 8.44 12.17 0.98
C LEU A 175 8.28 12.72 -0.43
N GLU A 176 8.89 13.87 -0.72
CA GLU A 176 8.87 14.52 -2.03
C GLU A 176 9.44 13.59 -3.10
N LYS A 177 10.62 13.00 -2.85
CA LYS A 177 11.22 11.98 -3.75
C LYS A 177 10.30 10.79 -4.01
N MET A 178 9.58 10.31 -3.00
CA MET A 178 8.60 9.22 -3.17
C MET A 178 7.41 9.67 -4.03
N ASP A 179 6.91 10.89 -3.83
CA ASP A 179 5.79 11.46 -4.60
C ASP A 179 6.19 11.71 -6.07
N ASP A 180 7.43 12.13 -6.33
CA ASP A 180 8.00 12.23 -7.68
C ASP A 180 8.07 10.87 -8.37
N CYS A 181 8.59 9.85 -7.67
CA CYS A 181 8.61 8.47 -8.18
C CYS A 181 7.19 7.99 -8.53
N LYS A 182 6.21 8.30 -7.68
CA LYS A 182 4.81 7.95 -7.92
C LYS A 182 4.26 8.65 -9.16
N ALA A 183 4.55 9.94 -9.35
CA ALA A 183 4.09 10.69 -10.51
C ALA A 183 4.66 10.13 -11.81
N VAL A 184 5.95 9.79 -11.83
CA VAL A 184 6.62 9.17 -12.98
C VAL A 184 6.00 7.80 -13.30
N THR A 185 5.84 6.93 -12.30
CA THR A 185 5.23 5.61 -12.53
C THR A 185 3.76 5.74 -12.95
N ALA A 186 2.99 6.66 -12.38
CA ALA A 186 1.60 6.89 -12.79
C ALA A 186 1.50 7.34 -14.25
N ALA A 187 2.42 8.21 -14.71
CA ALA A 187 2.49 8.60 -16.12
C ALA A 187 2.86 7.42 -17.02
N LEU A 188 3.77 6.54 -16.58
CA LEU A 188 4.15 5.34 -17.31
C LEU A 188 2.99 4.34 -17.43
N LEU A 189 2.25 4.10 -16.33
CA LEU A 189 1.05 3.27 -16.35
C LEU A 189 0.00 3.81 -17.33
N LYS A 190 -0.19 5.13 -17.37
CA LYS A 190 -1.11 5.78 -18.33
C LYS A 190 -0.67 5.56 -19.78
N LYS A 191 0.64 5.64 -20.08
CA LYS A 191 1.16 5.34 -21.42
C LYS A 191 0.94 3.88 -21.82
N ILE A 192 1.04 2.96 -20.87
CA ILE A 192 0.71 1.54 -21.11
C ILE A 192 -0.79 1.39 -21.42
N ASP A 193 -1.67 2.12 -20.71
CA ASP A 193 -3.12 2.13 -20.98
C ASP A 193 -3.44 2.65 -22.40
N GLU A 194 -2.71 3.66 -22.87
CA GLU A 194 -2.90 4.32 -24.18
C GLU A 194 -2.30 3.53 -25.36
N CYS A 195 -1.56 2.44 -25.11
CA CYS A 195 -0.90 1.66 -26.15
C CYS A 195 -1.87 0.66 -26.80
N GLU A 196 -2.43 1.02 -27.96
CA GLU A 196 -3.53 0.27 -28.61
C GLU A 196 -3.14 -1.15 -29.11
N GLU A 197 -1.88 -1.39 -29.49
CA GLU A 197 -1.45 -2.64 -30.15
C GLU A 197 -0.80 -3.70 -29.24
N THR A 198 -0.86 -3.53 -27.92
CA THR A 198 -0.28 -4.54 -27.00
C THR A 198 -1.29 -5.63 -26.63
N ASP A 199 -0.89 -6.88 -26.84
CA ASP A 199 -1.63 -8.04 -26.31
C ASP A 199 -1.82 -7.89 -24.79
N SER A 200 -2.97 -8.37 -24.30
CA SER A 200 -3.38 -8.33 -22.91
C SER A 200 -2.31 -8.90 -21.95
N SER A 201 -1.65 -9.99 -22.37
CA SER A 201 -0.58 -10.63 -21.60
C SER A 201 0.67 -9.76 -21.49
N VAL A 202 1.04 -9.07 -22.57
CA VAL A 202 2.18 -8.15 -22.63
C VAL A 202 1.90 -6.90 -21.81
N ARG A 203 0.69 -6.35 -21.92
CA ARG A 203 0.27 -5.20 -21.13
C ARG A 203 0.30 -5.49 -19.63
N GLU A 204 -0.16 -6.66 -19.24
CA GLU A 204 -0.07 -7.12 -17.86
C GLU A 204 1.40 -7.23 -17.39
N HIS A 205 2.27 -7.80 -18.21
CA HIS A 205 3.68 -7.91 -17.88
C HIS A 205 4.31 -6.53 -17.65
N LEU A 206 4.02 -5.56 -18.52
CA LEU A 206 4.49 -4.18 -18.41
C LEU A 206 3.99 -3.48 -17.14
N TYR A 207 2.72 -3.70 -16.74
CA TYR A 207 2.21 -3.16 -15.48
C TYR A 207 2.95 -3.75 -14.27
N ASN A 208 3.18 -5.06 -14.25
CA ASN A 208 3.89 -5.70 -13.15
C ASN A 208 5.35 -5.21 -13.07
N GLU A 209 6.03 -5.07 -14.20
CA GLU A 209 7.40 -4.57 -14.26
C GLU A 209 7.49 -3.11 -13.75
N ALA A 210 6.59 -2.24 -14.21
CA ALA A 210 6.51 -0.85 -13.76
C ALA A 210 6.26 -0.75 -12.24
N LEU A 211 5.40 -1.60 -11.69
CA LEU A 211 5.09 -1.63 -10.27
C LEU A 211 6.23 -2.20 -9.42
N LEU A 212 6.96 -3.19 -9.94
CA LEU A 212 8.15 -3.74 -9.30
C LEU A 212 9.27 -2.70 -9.25
N GLU A 213 9.56 -2.05 -10.37
CA GLU A 213 10.56 -0.99 -10.43
C GLU A 213 10.22 0.17 -9.48
N PHE A 214 8.93 0.55 -9.42
CA PHE A 214 8.46 1.53 -8.45
C PHE A 214 8.68 1.06 -7.01
N ASN A 215 8.33 -0.18 -6.69
CA ASN A 215 8.53 -0.74 -5.36
C ASN A 215 10.02 -0.71 -4.96
N ASP A 216 10.92 -1.07 -5.87
CA ASP A 216 12.36 -1.07 -5.63
C ASP A 216 12.90 0.35 -5.43
N LYS A 217 12.47 1.32 -6.26
CA LYS A 217 12.80 2.74 -6.09
C LYS A 217 12.35 3.28 -4.73
N ILE A 218 11.12 2.98 -4.32
CA ILE A 218 10.58 3.40 -3.02
C ILE A 218 11.34 2.74 -1.86
N HIS A 219 11.69 1.47 -2.01
CA HIS A 219 12.52 0.76 -1.03
C HIS A 219 13.92 1.37 -0.90
N SER A 220 14.52 1.78 -2.01
CA SER A 220 15.81 2.48 -2.03
C SER A 220 15.72 3.82 -1.28
N VAL A 221 14.73 4.65 -1.57
CA VAL A 221 14.50 5.93 -0.85
C VAL A 221 14.30 5.70 0.65
N LEU A 222 13.51 4.70 1.01
CA LEU A 222 13.26 4.36 2.41
C LEU A 222 14.53 3.90 3.14
N HIS A 223 15.36 3.10 2.48
CA HIS A 223 16.63 2.63 3.03
C HIS A 223 17.65 3.77 3.15
N GLN A 224 17.71 4.68 2.17
CA GLN A 224 18.52 5.89 2.26
C GLN A 224 18.13 6.74 3.46
N PHE A 225 16.83 7.02 3.63
CA PHE A 225 16.32 7.77 4.78
C PHE A 225 16.65 7.09 6.12
N GLN A 226 16.50 5.76 6.21
CA GLN A 226 16.85 5.01 7.42
C GLN A 226 18.36 5.10 7.72
N ASN A 227 19.20 4.97 6.70
CA ASN A 227 20.64 5.10 6.84
C ASN A 227 21.06 6.52 7.21
N GLU A 228 20.41 7.55 6.67
CA GLU A 228 20.66 8.95 7.05
C GLU A 228 20.23 9.20 8.49
N ILE A 229 19.07 8.68 8.92
CA ILE A 229 18.64 8.70 10.31
C ILE A 229 19.66 8.03 11.24
N GLU A 230 20.21 6.91 10.81
CA GLU A 230 21.21 6.19 11.58
C GLU A 230 22.54 6.94 11.56
N LYS A 231 23.09 7.37 10.43
CA LYS A 231 24.39 8.04 10.37
C LYS A 231 24.39 9.44 11.01
N ASN A 232 23.44 10.29 10.63
CA ASN A 232 23.45 11.71 11.02
C ASN A 232 22.92 11.95 12.43
N TYR A 233 22.26 10.94 13.01
CA TYR A 233 21.60 11.06 14.30
C TYR A 233 21.80 9.84 15.22
N SER A 234 22.59 8.84 14.83
CA SER A 234 23.25 7.97 15.82
C SER A 234 24.36 8.77 16.48
N LEU A 235 24.62 8.42 17.73
CA LEU A 235 25.61 9.09 18.54
C LEU A 235 26.70 8.08 18.84
N GLU A 236 27.92 8.46 18.49
CA GLU A 236 28.99 8.43 19.50
C GLU A 236 28.56 9.31 20.71
#